data_AF-A0A8J4STT3-F1
#
_entry.id   AF-A0A8J4STT3-F1
#
_cell.length_a   1.000
_cell.length_b   1.000
_cell.length_c   1.000
_cell.angle_alpha   90.00
_cell.angle_beta   90.00
_cell.angle_gamma   90.00
#
_symmetry.space_group_name_H-M   'P 1'
#
loop_
_entity.id
_entity.type
_entity.pdbx_description
1 polymer ?
#
loop_
_entity_poly.entity_id
_entity_poly.type
_entity_poly.pdbx_seq_one_letter_code
_entity_poly.pdbx_strand_id
1 'polypeptide(L)'
;DYPLVRRPSNLFLLNDLPDATKALNWIRTAYLPTLNIEELNVPEWKKADKNRAKKQQELINMNTESDLTENIPSFSIDINKLIKDGNRLLVYGNNLDAYTCVAALLKAGVPGERILMVQPPRYEGAKPAFEDDKVVSLVQMQLNQKEILVLHDYNLSYWSSSQESDIEVIEEVAFTSAEQELKIKCKALFCFPEKTVDYDFFMATNNACLVYDARLVIDANFHTNDPAIRAAGPATKLQRIYYNDRWRHELANSREIGSLLGQQMLRLFDPSQTPTLKPPKDDCHLLPQFREPKVVSALLPGDYHYLFVSKPALKELKEEMKNEGNGGHILSTGGENTDKPYFKLQIDQYNKVQTIICLSKKVSLGEKFTLALKFI
;
A
#
# COMPACT_ATOMS: atom_id res chain seq x y z
N ASP A 1 7.10 29.09 3.13
CA ASP A 1 6.16 29.27 2.00
C ASP A 1 5.60 27.95 1.47
N TYR A 2 4.89 27.20 2.30
CA TYR A 2 3.93 26.18 1.86
C TYR A 2 2.56 26.87 1.86
N PRO A 3 1.79 26.89 0.76
CA PRO A 3 1.78 25.97 -0.39
C PRO A 3 2.38 26.55 -1.69
N LEU A 4 3.25 27.56 -1.63
CA LEU A 4 3.64 28.34 -2.83
C LEU A 4 4.69 27.69 -3.73
N VAL A 5 5.30 26.57 -3.30
CA VAL A 5 6.33 25.88 -4.08
C VAL A 5 5.69 24.98 -5.13
N ARG A 6 6.04 25.19 -6.41
CA ARG A 6 5.57 24.34 -7.51
C ARG A 6 6.17 22.94 -7.39
N ARG A 7 5.32 21.92 -7.49
CA ARG A 7 5.76 20.52 -7.50
C ARG A 7 6.41 20.19 -8.85
N PRO A 8 7.51 19.41 -8.87
CA PRO A 8 8.09 18.91 -10.12
C PRO A 8 7.05 18.14 -10.95
N SER A 9 7.10 18.32 -12.26
CA SER A 9 6.11 17.77 -13.21
C SER A 9 6.12 16.24 -13.31
N ASN A 10 7.26 15.62 -12.98
CA ASN A 10 7.49 14.17 -12.98
C ASN A 10 7.54 13.56 -11.57
N LEU A 11 7.04 14.29 -10.56
CA LEU A 11 6.69 13.75 -9.25
C LEU A 11 5.22 13.33 -9.25
N PHE A 12 4.96 12.04 -9.07
CA PHE A 12 3.63 11.46 -9.08
C PHE A 12 3.20 11.06 -7.67
N LEU A 13 2.23 11.80 -7.13
CA LEU A 13 1.49 11.49 -5.90
C LEU A 13 0.09 11.06 -6.31
N LEU A 14 -0.17 9.76 -6.37
CA LEU A 14 -1.42 9.23 -6.94
C LEU A 14 -2.48 9.08 -5.84
N ASN A 15 -3.30 10.13 -5.65
CA ASN A 15 -4.35 10.10 -4.63
C ASN A 15 -5.73 9.76 -5.21
N ASP A 16 -5.96 10.09 -6.47
CA ASP A 16 -7.24 9.90 -7.14
C ASP A 16 -7.10 9.44 -8.61
N LEU A 17 -8.25 9.27 -9.26
CA LEU A 17 -8.31 8.84 -10.66
C LEU A 17 -7.71 9.88 -11.64
N PRO A 18 -7.97 11.19 -11.50
CA PRO A 18 -7.26 12.24 -12.24
C PRO A 18 -5.73 12.14 -12.16
N ASP A 19 -5.15 12.02 -10.96
CA ASP A 19 -3.71 11.89 -10.75
C ASP A 19 -3.16 10.66 -11.48
N ALA A 20 -3.83 9.51 -11.32
CA ALA A 20 -3.45 8.27 -11.99
C ALA A 20 -3.54 8.37 -13.51
N THR A 21 -4.57 9.05 -14.03
CA THR A 21 -4.77 9.26 -15.47
C THR A 21 -3.68 10.16 -16.04
N LYS A 22 -3.33 11.25 -15.33
CA LYS A 22 -2.23 12.14 -15.71
C LYS A 22 -0.90 11.40 -15.78
N ALA A 23 -0.61 10.58 -14.77
CA ALA A 23 0.62 9.78 -14.74
C ALA A 23 0.67 8.75 -15.87
N LEU A 24 -0.42 8.02 -16.11
CA LEU A 24 -0.51 7.05 -17.21
C LEU A 24 -0.35 7.72 -18.57
N ASN A 25 -0.93 8.90 -18.76
CA ASN A 25 -0.81 9.63 -20.00
C ASN A 25 0.65 10.07 -20.22
N TRP A 26 1.30 10.62 -19.20
CA TRP A 26 2.72 10.98 -19.25
C TRP A 26 3.61 9.76 -19.56
N ILE A 27 3.34 8.60 -18.95
CA ILE A 27 4.08 7.35 -19.26
C ILE A 27 4.00 7.04 -20.76
N ARG A 28 2.79 7.11 -21.33
CA ARG A 28 2.54 6.73 -22.73
C ARG A 28 3.09 7.72 -23.73
N THR A 29 3.01 9.02 -23.44
CA THR A 29 3.32 10.07 -24.41
C THR A 29 4.71 10.68 -24.24
N ALA A 30 5.28 10.64 -23.02
CA ALA A 30 6.55 11.28 -22.71
C ALA A 30 7.65 10.27 -22.33
N TYR A 31 7.32 9.18 -21.64
CA TYR A 31 8.34 8.23 -21.19
C TYR A 31 8.61 7.10 -22.19
N LEU A 32 7.60 6.30 -22.54
CA LEU A 32 7.79 5.14 -23.43
C LEU A 32 8.43 5.49 -24.79
N PRO A 33 8.10 6.62 -25.45
CA PRO A 33 8.76 7.01 -26.69
C PRO A 33 10.27 7.27 -26.56
N THR A 34 10.77 7.52 -25.35
CA THR A 34 12.21 7.74 -25.10
C THR A 34 12.99 6.44 -24.95
N LEU A 35 12.32 5.31 -24.76
CA LEU A 35 12.95 4.01 -24.71
C LEU A 35 13.28 3.57 -26.13
N ASN A 36 14.57 3.38 -26.44
CA ASN A 36 14.99 2.90 -27.74
C ASN A 36 14.55 1.44 -27.92
N ILE A 37 13.51 1.23 -28.73
CA ILE A 37 12.88 -0.09 -28.96
C ILE A 37 13.89 -1.09 -29.57
N GLU A 38 14.95 -0.60 -30.23
CA GLU A 38 16.00 -1.44 -30.83
C GLU A 38 16.92 -2.13 -29.80
N GLU A 39 17.11 -1.54 -28.61
CA GLU A 39 17.91 -2.16 -27.52
C GLU A 39 17.14 -3.26 -26.76
N LEU A 40 15.81 -3.13 -26.70
CA LEU A 40 14.91 -4.07 -26.02
C LEU A 40 14.68 -5.36 -26.84
N ASN A 41 14.78 -5.28 -28.17
CA ASN A 41 14.52 -6.39 -29.11
C ASN A 41 15.76 -7.24 -29.47
N VAL A 42 16.87 -7.14 -28.74
CA VAL A 42 17.99 -8.07 -28.97
C VAL A 42 17.61 -9.45 -28.37
N PRO A 43 17.46 -10.51 -29.19
CA PRO A 43 17.13 -11.84 -28.71
C PRO A 43 18.20 -12.34 -27.73
N GLU A 44 17.80 -13.04 -26.67
CA GLU A 44 18.70 -13.50 -25.59
C GLU A 44 19.96 -14.22 -26.08
N TRP A 45 19.88 -14.95 -27.21
CA TRP A 45 21.01 -15.66 -27.81
C TRP A 45 22.13 -14.74 -28.35
N LYS A 46 21.85 -13.44 -28.56
CA LYS A 46 22.88 -12.43 -28.91
C LYS A 46 23.46 -11.71 -27.69
N LYS A 47 22.85 -11.82 -26.50
CA LYS A 47 23.26 -11.11 -25.26
C LYS A 47 24.21 -11.91 -24.36
N ALA A 48 24.46 -13.19 -24.63
CA ALA A 48 25.27 -14.04 -23.75
C ALA A 48 26.68 -14.30 -24.32
N ASP A 49 27.67 -13.75 -23.62
CA ASP A 49 29.08 -14.09 -23.70
C ASP A 49 29.31 -15.59 -23.38
N LYS A 50 30.21 -16.24 -24.12
CA LYS A 50 30.38 -17.71 -24.24
C LYS A 50 30.78 -18.45 -22.94
N ASN A 51 30.90 -17.75 -21.82
CA ASN A 51 31.39 -18.29 -20.55
C ASN A 51 30.31 -18.61 -19.50
N ARG A 52 29.04 -18.18 -19.68
CA ARG A 52 27.98 -18.40 -18.67
C ARG A 52 27.41 -19.82 -18.68
N ALA A 53 27.25 -20.40 -19.87
CA ALA A 53 26.72 -21.76 -20.04
C ALA A 53 27.68 -22.85 -19.52
N LYS A 54 29.00 -22.63 -19.60
CA LYS A 54 30.01 -23.58 -19.10
C LYS A 54 30.05 -23.63 -17.57
N LYS A 55 29.87 -22.48 -16.91
CA LYS A 55 29.83 -22.36 -15.44
C LYS A 55 28.54 -22.95 -14.85
N GLN A 56 27.44 -22.89 -15.59
CA GLN A 56 26.14 -23.42 -15.15
C GLN A 56 26.09 -24.96 -15.23
N GLN A 57 26.80 -25.58 -16.18
CA GLN A 57 26.91 -27.04 -16.25
C GLN A 57 27.87 -27.63 -15.20
N GLU A 58 28.89 -26.88 -14.78
CA GLU A 58 29.82 -27.28 -13.69
C GLU A 58 29.20 -27.18 -12.29
N LEU A 59 28.26 -26.25 -12.07
CA LEU A 59 27.54 -26.09 -10.78
C LEU A 59 26.43 -27.13 -10.56
N ILE A 60 25.87 -27.71 -11.63
CA ILE A 60 24.81 -28.74 -11.54
C ILE A 60 25.38 -30.11 -11.13
N ASN A 61 26.67 -30.37 -11.36
CA ASN A 61 27.28 -31.66 -11.07
C ASN A 61 27.83 -31.81 -9.62
N MET A 62 27.69 -30.80 -8.75
CA MET A 62 28.26 -30.84 -7.39
C MET A 62 27.27 -30.86 -6.22
N ASN A 63 25.95 -30.77 -6.43
CA ASN A 63 24.98 -30.77 -5.33
C ASN A 63 24.02 -31.97 -5.39
N THR A 64 24.55 -33.15 -5.11
CA THR A 64 23.78 -34.23 -4.47
C THR A 64 24.04 -34.18 -2.97
N GLU A 65 22.93 -34.07 -2.23
CA GLU A 65 22.78 -34.21 -0.77
C GLU A 65 22.96 -32.98 0.14
N SER A 66 21.90 -32.77 0.93
CA SER A 66 21.75 -32.05 2.20
C SER A 66 21.49 -30.53 2.23
N ASP A 67 20.44 -30.23 2.98
CA ASP A 67 19.98 -29.00 3.65
C ASP A 67 19.16 -27.93 2.89
N LEU A 68 17.85 -27.98 3.19
CA LEU A 68 16.79 -27.05 2.84
C LEU A 68 16.73 -25.90 3.86
N THR A 69 17.58 -24.88 3.73
CA THR A 69 17.30 -23.51 4.18
C THR A 69 18.29 -22.55 3.52
N GLU A 70 17.78 -21.44 2.98
CA GLU A 70 18.54 -20.27 2.51
C GLU A 70 19.44 -20.47 1.29
N ASN A 71 18.87 -20.34 0.08
CA ASN A 71 19.62 -19.84 -1.08
C ASN A 71 18.64 -19.32 -2.15
N ILE A 72 18.06 -18.14 -1.89
CA ILE A 72 17.50 -17.31 -2.97
C ILE A 72 18.72 -16.70 -3.67
N PRO A 73 18.87 -16.84 -5.01
CA PRO A 73 20.01 -16.26 -5.71
C PRO A 73 19.96 -14.74 -5.52
N SER A 74 20.88 -14.20 -4.73
CA SER A 74 21.11 -12.77 -4.69
C SER A 74 21.72 -12.38 -6.03
N PHE A 75 20.93 -11.73 -6.89
CA PHE A 75 21.51 -11.00 -8.00
C PHE A 75 22.46 -9.98 -7.39
N SER A 76 23.76 -10.12 -7.61
CA SER A 76 24.73 -9.09 -7.22
C SER A 76 24.36 -7.81 -7.99
N ILE A 77 23.75 -6.86 -7.28
CA ILE A 77 23.31 -5.59 -7.86
C ILE A 77 24.58 -4.80 -8.17
N ASP A 78 24.83 -4.51 -9.45
CA ASP A 78 25.87 -3.55 -9.82
C ASP A 78 25.35 -2.13 -9.51
N ILE A 79 25.62 -1.68 -8.28
CA ILE A 79 25.22 -0.36 -7.76
C ILE A 79 25.75 0.76 -8.67
N ASN A 80 26.92 0.57 -9.32
CA ASN A 80 27.48 1.59 -10.22
C ASN A 80 26.65 1.72 -11.50
N LYS A 81 26.11 0.61 -12.03
CA LYS A 81 25.19 0.63 -13.18
C LYS A 81 23.85 1.26 -12.79
N LEU A 82 23.34 0.91 -11.61
CA LEU A 82 22.11 1.46 -11.02
C LEU A 82 22.16 3.00 -10.93
N ILE A 83 23.24 3.55 -10.40
CA ILE A 83 23.40 5.01 -10.18
C ILE A 83 23.47 5.77 -11.52
N LYS A 84 24.04 5.16 -12.57
CA LYS A 84 24.29 5.83 -13.86
C LYS A 84 23.11 5.77 -14.84
N ASP A 85 22.16 4.85 -14.65
CA ASP A 85 21.02 4.65 -15.55
C ASP A 85 19.88 5.65 -15.28
N GLY A 86 19.90 6.77 -15.98
CA GLY A 86 18.89 7.83 -15.85
C GLY A 86 17.55 7.55 -16.51
N ASN A 87 17.32 6.38 -17.12
CA ASN A 87 16.07 6.04 -17.81
C ASN A 87 15.06 5.29 -16.93
N ARG A 88 15.25 5.31 -15.61
CA ARG A 88 14.45 4.56 -14.64
C ARG A 88 13.25 5.34 -14.12
N LEU A 89 12.18 4.61 -13.83
CA LEU A 89 11.07 5.08 -13.02
C LEU A 89 11.28 4.58 -11.59
N LEU A 90 11.27 5.51 -10.63
CA LEU A 90 11.38 5.19 -9.22
C LEU A 90 9.98 4.99 -8.62
N VAL A 91 9.78 3.91 -7.88
CA VAL A 91 8.58 3.69 -7.06
C VAL A 91 9.01 3.59 -5.61
N TYR A 92 8.75 4.65 -4.84
CA TYR A 92 9.09 4.71 -3.42
C TYR A 92 7.90 4.30 -2.56
N GLY A 93 8.08 3.31 -1.67
CA GLY A 93 7.05 2.89 -0.72
C GLY A 93 7.02 1.38 -0.49
N ASN A 94 6.51 0.96 0.67
CA ASN A 94 6.31 -0.45 1.04
C ASN A 94 4.87 -0.70 1.53
N ASN A 95 3.90 -0.36 0.69
CA ASN A 95 2.47 -0.55 0.94
C ASN A 95 1.78 -1.04 -0.34
N LEU A 96 0.51 -1.45 -0.22
CA LEU A 96 -0.26 -2.01 -1.32
C LEU A 96 -0.30 -1.12 -2.58
N ASP A 97 -0.35 0.21 -2.40
CA ASP A 97 -0.44 1.16 -3.50
C ASP A 97 0.85 1.18 -4.32
N ALA A 98 2.02 1.07 -3.67
CA ALA A 98 3.31 0.96 -4.35
C ALA A 98 3.38 -0.29 -5.25
N TYR A 99 2.99 -1.46 -4.75
CA TYR A 99 2.96 -2.70 -5.56
C TYR A 99 1.92 -2.62 -6.69
N THR A 100 0.79 -1.98 -6.43
CA THR A 100 -0.24 -1.75 -7.46
C THR A 100 0.25 -0.79 -8.54
N CYS A 101 1.03 0.23 -8.18
CA CYS A 101 1.69 1.12 -9.12
C CYS A 101 2.67 0.36 -10.00
N VAL A 102 3.53 -0.50 -9.42
CA VAL A 102 4.43 -1.36 -10.20
C VAL A 102 3.66 -2.23 -11.19
N ALA A 103 2.56 -2.85 -10.76
CA ALA A 103 1.70 -3.63 -11.65
C ALA A 103 1.11 -2.78 -12.79
N ALA A 104 0.68 -1.55 -12.49
CA ALA A 104 0.16 -0.62 -13.48
C ALA A 104 1.23 -0.16 -14.49
N LEU A 105 2.47 0.09 -14.04
CA LEU A 105 3.61 0.43 -14.90
C LEU A 105 3.92 -0.72 -15.87
N LEU A 106 4.02 -1.95 -15.36
CA LEU A 106 4.20 -3.15 -16.19
C LEU A 106 3.08 -3.28 -17.23
N LYS A 107 1.83 -3.08 -16.81
CA LYS A 107 0.65 -3.14 -17.69
C LYS A 107 0.61 -2.00 -18.71
N ALA A 108 1.20 -0.86 -18.40
CA ALA A 108 1.38 0.25 -19.34
C ALA A 108 2.47 -0.03 -20.40
N GLY A 109 3.23 -1.12 -20.25
CA GLY A 109 4.30 -1.51 -21.17
C GLY A 109 5.70 -1.11 -20.72
N VAL A 110 5.87 -0.61 -19.49
CA VAL A 110 7.20 -0.30 -18.95
C VAL A 110 7.97 -1.61 -18.70
N PRO A 111 9.18 -1.80 -19.27
CA PRO A 111 10.01 -2.96 -18.96
C PRO A 111 10.40 -2.97 -17.49
N GLY A 112 10.34 -4.14 -16.83
CA GLY A 112 10.62 -4.22 -15.40
C GLY A 112 12.05 -3.82 -15.02
N GLU A 113 13.04 -4.06 -15.88
CA GLU A 113 14.43 -3.57 -15.72
C GLU A 113 14.56 -2.03 -15.60
N ARG A 114 13.52 -1.29 -16.02
CA ARG A 114 13.46 0.18 -15.92
C ARG A 114 12.70 0.66 -14.69
N ILE A 115 12.15 -0.24 -13.88
CA ILE A 115 11.47 0.08 -12.64
C ILE A 115 12.42 -0.20 -11.48
N LEU A 116 12.66 0.81 -10.66
CA LEU A 116 13.35 0.66 -9.38
C LEU A 116 12.36 0.89 -8.26
N MET A 117 12.06 -0.16 -7.50
CA MET A 117 11.29 -0.03 -6.27
C MET A 117 12.24 0.26 -5.10
N VAL A 118 11.93 1.27 -4.30
CA VAL A 118 12.71 1.63 -3.11
C VAL A 118 11.79 1.60 -1.90
N GLN A 119 12.12 0.75 -0.94
CA GLN A 119 11.31 0.50 0.24
C GLN A 119 11.94 1.18 1.47
N PRO A 120 11.18 2.02 2.20
CA PRO A 120 11.67 2.58 3.45
C PRO A 120 11.85 1.51 4.54
N PRO A 121 12.71 1.78 5.54
CA PRO A 121 12.82 0.96 6.73
C PRO A 121 11.47 0.77 7.41
N ARG A 122 11.26 -0.41 7.96
CA ARG A 122 10.03 -0.74 8.69
C ARG A 122 10.24 -0.52 10.18
N TYR A 123 9.59 0.50 10.72
CA TYR A 123 9.56 0.73 12.15
C TYR A 123 8.66 -0.28 12.87
N GLU A 124 8.92 -0.48 14.15
CA GLU A 124 8.10 -1.34 15.00
C GLU A 124 6.63 -0.87 14.98
N GLY A 125 5.70 -1.81 14.83
CA GLY A 125 4.28 -1.52 14.72
C GLY A 125 3.79 -1.16 13.30
N ALA A 126 4.68 -0.79 12.37
CA ALA A 126 4.30 -0.40 11.00
C ALA A 126 3.47 -1.47 10.29
N LYS A 127 2.43 -1.04 9.59
CA LYS A 127 1.51 -1.94 8.90
C LYS A 127 2.22 -2.59 7.69
N PRO A 128 2.21 -3.93 7.56
CA PRO A 128 2.76 -4.56 6.36
C PRO A 128 1.93 -4.25 5.12
N ALA A 129 2.58 -4.27 3.97
CA ALA A 129 1.89 -4.23 2.68
C ALA A 129 0.90 -5.39 2.50
N PHE A 130 1.27 -6.59 2.99
CA PHE A 130 0.48 -7.81 2.96
C PHE A 130 0.50 -8.48 4.33
N GLU A 131 -0.64 -8.97 4.81
CA GLU A 131 -0.75 -9.66 6.12
C GLU A 131 -0.42 -11.17 6.06
N ASP A 132 -0.04 -11.68 4.88
CA ASP A 132 0.15 -13.10 4.60
C ASP A 132 1.46 -13.37 3.85
N ASP A 133 2.30 -14.25 4.42
CA ASP A 133 3.64 -14.50 3.92
C ASP A 133 3.65 -15.15 2.54
N LYS A 134 2.67 -15.99 2.20
CA LYS A 134 2.56 -16.57 0.85
C LYS A 134 2.31 -15.51 -0.21
N VAL A 135 1.54 -14.47 0.13
CA VAL A 135 1.34 -13.32 -0.76
C VAL A 135 2.64 -12.54 -0.93
N VAL A 136 3.38 -12.30 0.17
CA VAL A 136 4.70 -11.64 0.14
C VAL A 136 5.67 -12.42 -0.77
N SER A 137 5.83 -13.72 -0.56
CA SER A 137 6.72 -14.59 -1.34
C SER A 137 6.36 -14.59 -2.82
N LEU A 138 5.07 -14.71 -3.16
CA LEU A 138 4.62 -14.70 -4.55
C LEU A 138 4.87 -13.35 -5.22
N VAL A 139 4.58 -12.24 -4.54
CA VAL A 139 4.84 -10.89 -5.08
C VAL A 139 6.34 -10.70 -5.31
N GLN A 140 7.19 -11.12 -4.36
CA GLN A 140 8.64 -11.06 -4.52
C GLN A 140 9.13 -11.88 -5.72
N MET A 141 8.61 -13.10 -5.90
CA MET A 141 8.89 -13.93 -7.06
C MET A 141 8.50 -13.22 -8.37
N GLN A 142 7.35 -12.53 -8.41
CA GLN A 142 6.91 -11.81 -9.61
C GLN A 142 7.78 -10.58 -9.91
N LEU A 143 8.22 -9.86 -8.89
CA LEU A 143 9.18 -8.75 -9.06
C LEU A 143 10.49 -9.27 -9.67
N ASN A 144 11.03 -10.38 -9.12
CA ASN A 144 12.25 -11.00 -9.62
C ASN A 144 12.09 -11.52 -11.06
N GLN A 145 10.97 -12.20 -11.37
CA GLN A 145 10.67 -12.73 -12.71
C GLN A 145 10.53 -11.63 -13.78
N LYS A 146 10.15 -10.42 -13.37
CA LYS A 146 10.06 -9.24 -14.24
C LYS A 146 11.33 -8.39 -14.24
N GLU A 147 12.40 -8.85 -13.59
CA GLU A 147 13.67 -8.15 -13.47
C GLU A 147 13.54 -6.76 -12.82
N ILE A 148 12.54 -6.58 -11.94
CA ILE A 148 12.37 -5.35 -11.18
C ILE A 148 13.36 -5.35 -10.02
N LEU A 149 14.14 -4.29 -9.92
CA LEU A 149 15.08 -4.11 -8.83
C LEU A 149 14.37 -3.53 -7.61
N VAL A 150 14.63 -4.10 -6.44
CA VAL A 150 14.10 -3.62 -5.16
C VAL A 150 15.26 -3.26 -4.23
N LEU A 151 15.25 -2.04 -3.72
CA LEU A 151 16.13 -1.59 -2.64
C LEU A 151 15.34 -1.55 -1.34
N HIS A 152 15.91 -2.10 -0.28
CA HIS A 152 15.28 -2.14 1.05
C HIS A 152 16.01 -1.22 2.02
N ASP A 153 15.28 -0.71 3.01
CA ASP A 153 15.80 0.08 4.12
C ASP A 153 16.45 1.41 3.71
N TYR A 154 15.87 2.08 2.71
CA TYR A 154 16.29 3.39 2.23
C TYR A 154 15.19 4.43 2.42
N ASN A 155 15.48 5.50 3.16
CA ASN A 155 14.61 6.66 3.30
C ASN A 155 14.84 7.65 2.15
N LEU A 156 13.75 8.10 1.51
CA LEU A 156 13.80 9.23 0.58
C LEU A 156 14.24 10.49 1.34
N SER A 157 15.31 11.13 0.88
CA SER A 157 15.93 12.28 1.56
C SER A 157 15.63 13.58 0.83
N TYR A 158 16.04 13.69 -0.43
CA TYR A 158 15.80 14.87 -1.27
C TYR A 158 15.90 14.49 -2.76
N TRP A 159 15.37 15.33 -3.64
CA TRP A 159 15.46 15.17 -5.11
C TRP A 159 16.11 16.38 -5.79
N SER A 160 16.75 17.25 -5.00
CA SER A 160 17.51 18.40 -5.47
C SER A 160 18.88 18.46 -4.84
N SER A 161 19.91 18.57 -5.65
CA SER A 161 21.25 18.94 -5.17
C SER A 161 21.41 20.45 -5.00
N SER A 162 20.56 21.28 -5.63
CA SER A 162 20.57 22.74 -5.52
C SER A 162 19.57 23.22 -4.47
N GLN A 163 19.90 24.29 -3.73
CA GLN A 163 18.97 24.97 -2.83
C GLN A 163 17.86 25.75 -3.59
N GLU A 164 17.69 25.51 -4.89
CA GLU A 164 16.68 26.17 -5.70
C GLU A 164 15.29 25.58 -5.38
N SER A 165 14.37 26.45 -5.00
CA SER A 165 12.99 26.07 -4.66
C SER A 165 12.13 25.71 -5.88
N ASP A 166 12.57 26.03 -7.10
CA ASP A 166 11.74 25.98 -8.31
C ASP A 166 12.19 24.89 -9.30
N ILE A 167 12.26 23.64 -8.84
CA ILE A 167 12.64 22.51 -9.69
C ILE A 167 11.43 22.07 -10.51
N GLU A 168 11.53 22.20 -11.83
CA GLU A 168 10.48 21.78 -12.75
C GLU A 168 10.48 20.26 -12.99
N VAL A 169 11.66 19.63 -12.99
CA VAL A 169 11.85 18.22 -13.32
C VAL A 169 12.89 17.58 -12.39
N ILE A 170 12.55 16.44 -11.81
CA ILE A 170 13.46 15.60 -11.01
C ILE A 170 14.36 14.82 -11.96
N GLU A 171 15.68 14.98 -11.83
CA GLU A 171 16.68 14.19 -12.57
C GLU A 171 17.38 13.15 -11.69
N GLU A 172 17.47 13.40 -10.39
CA GLU A 172 18.18 12.57 -9.42
C GLU A 172 17.45 12.59 -8.07
N VAL A 173 17.40 11.44 -7.40
CA VAL A 173 16.83 11.31 -6.05
C VAL A 173 17.88 10.70 -5.13
N ALA A 174 18.06 11.33 -3.98
CA ALA A 174 18.91 10.88 -2.90
C ALA A 174 18.11 10.04 -1.90
N PHE A 175 18.64 8.86 -1.60
CA PHE A 175 18.11 7.92 -0.63
C PHE A 175 19.18 7.63 0.43
N THR A 176 18.77 7.61 1.69
CA THR A 176 19.69 7.39 2.82
C THR A 176 19.31 6.13 3.59
N SER A 177 20.27 5.25 3.79
CA SER A 177 20.19 4.09 4.68
C SER A 177 21.03 4.32 5.94
N ALA A 178 21.09 3.35 6.85
CA ALA A 178 21.97 3.42 8.01
C ALA A 178 23.47 3.45 7.64
N GLU A 179 23.83 2.91 6.48
CA GLU A 179 25.23 2.69 6.08
C GLU A 179 25.71 3.70 5.04
N GLN A 180 24.82 4.15 4.15
CA GLN A 180 25.20 4.98 3.01
C GLN A 180 24.06 5.82 2.45
N GLU A 181 24.44 6.86 1.71
CA GLU A 181 23.59 7.65 0.82
C GLU A 181 23.77 7.17 -0.63
N LEU A 182 22.66 6.97 -1.34
CA LEU A 182 22.61 6.63 -2.75
C LEU A 182 21.91 7.73 -3.54
N LYS A 183 22.58 8.25 -4.56
CA LYS A 183 22.01 9.20 -5.52
C LYS A 183 21.69 8.46 -6.81
N ILE A 184 20.42 8.46 -7.19
CA ILE A 184 19.92 7.65 -8.30
C ILE A 184 19.29 8.56 -9.33
N LYS A 185 19.83 8.55 -10.55
CA LYS A 185 19.23 9.25 -11.68
C LYS A 185 17.92 8.60 -12.11
N CYS A 186 16.93 9.40 -12.49
CA CYS A 186 15.63 8.89 -12.90
C CYS A 186 14.87 9.81 -13.86
N LYS A 187 13.81 9.28 -14.48
CA LYS A 187 12.86 10.04 -15.30
C LYS A 187 11.63 10.50 -14.54
N ALA A 188 11.25 9.78 -13.48
CA ALA A 188 10.13 10.15 -12.63
C ALA A 188 10.21 9.42 -11.28
N LEU A 189 9.52 10.00 -10.31
CA LEU A 189 9.34 9.46 -8.98
C LEU A 189 7.84 9.29 -8.68
N PHE A 190 7.43 8.05 -8.44
CA PHE A 190 6.13 7.69 -7.90
C PHE A 190 6.29 7.46 -6.40
N CYS A 191 5.61 8.27 -5.58
CA CYS A 191 5.85 8.29 -4.14
C CYS A 191 4.61 7.82 -3.37
N PHE A 192 4.77 6.73 -2.62
CA PHE A 192 3.76 6.12 -1.76
C PHE A 192 4.31 5.97 -0.33
N PRO A 193 4.56 7.08 0.38
CA PRO A 193 4.92 7.01 1.79
C PRO A 193 3.77 6.41 2.61
N GLU A 194 4.02 6.13 3.89
CA GLU A 194 2.94 5.73 4.78
C GLU A 194 1.84 6.81 4.83
N LYS A 195 0.58 6.38 4.72
CA LYS A 195 -0.55 7.30 4.69
C LYS A 195 -0.68 7.98 6.04
N THR A 196 -0.72 9.30 6.02
CA THR A 196 -0.95 10.15 7.18
C THR A 196 -2.03 11.19 6.87
N VAL A 197 -2.37 12.01 7.86
CA VAL A 197 -3.29 13.14 7.65
C VAL A 197 -2.61 14.17 6.76
N ASP A 198 -3.32 14.59 5.72
CA ASP A 198 -2.86 15.62 4.80
C ASP A 198 -2.60 16.94 5.54
N TYR A 199 -1.54 17.64 5.14
CA TYR A 199 -1.13 18.89 5.80
C TYR A 199 -2.16 19.99 5.64
N ASP A 200 -2.80 20.12 4.47
CA ASP A 200 -3.82 21.14 4.24
C ASP A 200 -5.06 20.85 5.08
N PHE A 201 -5.44 19.57 5.23
CA PHE A 201 -6.49 19.16 6.17
C PHE A 201 -6.13 19.50 7.62
N PHE A 202 -4.91 19.20 8.06
CA PHE A 202 -4.43 19.55 9.40
C PHE A 202 -4.49 21.07 9.61
N MET A 203 -3.95 21.86 8.69
CA MET A 203 -3.97 23.32 8.79
C MET A 203 -5.39 23.87 8.81
N ALA A 204 -6.28 23.39 7.95
CA ALA A 204 -7.67 23.83 7.91
C ALA A 204 -8.40 23.55 9.24
N THR A 205 -8.24 22.35 9.79
CA THR A 205 -8.89 21.96 11.06
C THR A 205 -8.30 22.70 12.26
N ASN A 206 -6.97 22.87 12.31
CA ASN A 206 -6.29 23.60 13.37
C ASN A 206 -6.64 25.09 13.35
N ASN A 207 -6.65 25.73 12.17
CA ASN A 207 -7.02 27.14 12.02
C ASN A 207 -8.50 27.39 12.33
N ALA A 208 -9.35 26.36 12.21
CA ALA A 208 -10.76 26.41 12.61
C ALA A 208 -10.96 26.17 14.12
N CYS A 209 -9.89 26.08 14.93
CA CYS A 209 -9.95 25.79 16.37
C CYS A 209 -10.66 24.48 16.71
N LEU A 210 -10.62 23.50 15.80
CA LEU A 210 -11.11 22.16 16.08
C LEU A 210 -10.07 21.40 16.91
N VAL A 211 -10.54 20.61 17.88
CA VAL A 211 -9.64 19.82 18.72
C VAL A 211 -8.93 18.78 17.88
N TYR A 212 -7.60 18.88 17.84
CA TYR A 212 -6.74 18.03 17.03
C TYR A 212 -5.67 17.37 17.91
N ASP A 213 -5.55 16.05 17.84
CA ASP A 213 -4.59 15.25 18.62
C ASP A 213 -4.04 14.14 17.71
N ALA A 214 -3.07 14.50 16.86
CA ALA A 214 -2.59 13.74 15.69
C ALA A 214 -3.65 13.45 14.60
N ARG A 215 -4.94 13.56 14.93
CA ARG A 215 -6.14 13.41 14.08
C ARG A 215 -7.23 14.33 14.63
N LEU A 216 -8.24 14.60 13.81
CA LEU A 216 -9.42 15.37 14.23
C LEU A 216 -10.22 14.58 15.28
N VAL A 217 -10.43 15.18 16.45
CA VAL A 217 -11.09 14.52 17.57
C VAL A 217 -12.62 14.59 17.42
N ILE A 218 -13.27 13.44 17.55
CA ILE A 218 -14.72 13.29 17.50
C ILE A 218 -15.25 12.45 18.65
N ASP A 219 -16.53 12.60 18.99
CA ASP A 219 -17.25 11.65 19.84
C ASP A 219 -17.76 10.43 19.04
N ALA A 220 -18.41 9.48 19.73
CA ALA A 220 -19.01 8.30 19.09
C ALA A 220 -20.17 8.62 18.12
N ASN A 221 -20.70 9.86 18.14
CA ASN A 221 -21.77 10.35 17.27
C ASN A 221 -21.26 11.31 16.18
N PHE A 222 -19.95 11.27 15.89
CA PHE A 222 -19.27 12.04 14.85
C PHE A 222 -19.17 13.54 15.09
N HIS A 223 -19.49 14.03 16.29
CA HIS A 223 -19.37 15.46 16.62
C HIS A 223 -17.93 15.82 16.93
N THR A 224 -17.50 16.98 16.43
CA THR A 224 -16.27 17.64 16.91
C THR A 224 -16.56 18.45 18.19
N ASN A 225 -15.61 19.28 18.64
CA ASN A 225 -15.87 20.25 19.71
C ASN A 225 -16.85 21.36 19.29
N ASP A 226 -17.05 21.58 18.00
CA ASP A 226 -18.11 22.44 17.48
C ASP A 226 -19.33 21.57 17.11
N PRO A 227 -20.50 21.76 17.77
CA PRO A 227 -21.72 21.02 17.48
C PRO A 227 -22.21 21.09 16.03
N ALA A 228 -21.87 22.16 15.30
CA ALA A 228 -22.24 22.36 13.90
C ALA A 228 -21.32 21.59 12.93
N ILE A 229 -20.16 21.11 13.41
CA ILE A 229 -19.17 20.43 12.60
C ILE A 229 -19.10 18.96 13.02
N ARG A 230 -19.35 18.09 12.04
CA ARG A 230 -19.19 16.64 12.16
C ARG A 230 -18.09 16.14 11.25
N ALA A 231 -17.43 15.06 11.65
CA ALA A 231 -16.38 14.44 10.86
C ALA A 231 -16.41 12.91 10.97
N ALA A 232 -15.98 12.26 9.90
CA ALA A 232 -15.83 10.81 9.85
C ALA A 232 -14.65 10.42 8.94
N GLY A 233 -14.24 9.15 9.01
CA GLY A 233 -13.18 8.61 8.16
C GLY A 233 -11.78 8.62 8.79
N PRO A 234 -10.75 8.19 8.04
CA PRO A 234 -9.43 7.86 8.59
C PRO A 234 -8.67 9.01 9.28
N ALA A 235 -9.02 10.25 8.96
CA ALA A 235 -8.45 11.45 9.58
C ALA A 235 -9.02 11.76 10.98
N THR A 236 -9.98 10.95 11.45
CA THR A 236 -10.64 11.14 12.75
C THR A 236 -10.14 10.16 13.82
N LYS A 237 -10.21 10.58 15.08
CA LYS A 237 -10.02 9.73 16.26
C LYS A 237 -11.10 10.01 17.30
N LEU A 238 -11.40 9.02 18.14
CA LEU A 238 -12.31 9.21 19.26
C LEU A 238 -11.68 10.08 20.36
N GLN A 239 -12.53 10.77 21.14
CA GLN A 239 -12.14 11.50 22.33
C GLN A 239 -11.42 10.60 23.36
N ARG A 240 -10.52 11.17 24.15
CA ARG A 240 -9.72 10.39 25.13
C ARG A 240 -10.56 9.72 26.22
N ILE A 241 -11.80 10.19 26.45
CA ILE A 241 -12.72 9.61 27.43
C ILE A 241 -13.11 8.16 27.11
N TYR A 242 -12.93 7.73 25.85
CA TYR A 242 -13.14 6.33 25.45
C TYR A 242 -11.92 5.43 25.76
N TYR A 243 -10.83 5.99 26.30
CA TYR A 243 -9.59 5.29 26.68
C TYR A 243 -9.00 4.38 25.58
N ASN A 244 -9.28 4.67 24.32
CA ASN A 244 -8.80 3.87 23.19
C ASN A 244 -8.46 4.75 21.98
N ASP A 245 -7.21 5.22 21.93
CA ASP A 245 -6.71 6.03 20.82
C ASP A 245 -6.52 5.25 19.51
N ARG A 246 -6.61 3.92 19.55
CA ARG A 246 -6.35 3.03 18.40
C ARG A 246 -7.63 2.61 17.68
N TRP A 247 -8.77 2.64 18.37
CA TRP A 247 -10.08 2.39 17.76
C TRP A 247 -10.51 3.59 16.91
N ARG A 248 -10.22 3.49 15.60
CA ARG A 248 -10.39 4.57 14.63
C ARG A 248 -11.24 4.12 13.45
N HIS A 249 -11.91 5.06 12.79
CA HIS A 249 -12.63 4.81 11.54
C HIS A 249 -11.75 4.23 10.43
N GLU A 250 -10.43 4.45 10.48
CA GLU A 250 -9.47 3.81 9.58
C GLU A 250 -9.56 2.27 9.61
N LEU A 251 -9.95 1.65 10.73
CA LEU A 251 -10.06 0.20 10.86
C LEU A 251 -11.36 -0.36 10.26
N ALA A 252 -12.36 0.49 10.03
CA ALA A 252 -13.70 0.10 9.63
C ALA A 252 -13.92 0.21 8.11
N ASN A 253 -15.08 -0.28 7.66
CA ASN A 253 -15.55 -0.08 6.30
C ASN A 253 -16.01 1.38 6.11
N SER A 254 -15.44 2.10 5.14
CA SER A 254 -15.76 3.52 4.92
C SER A 254 -17.23 3.76 4.50
N ARG A 255 -17.87 2.78 3.84
CA ARG A 255 -19.28 2.86 3.48
C ARG A 255 -20.18 2.76 4.71
N GLU A 256 -19.89 1.84 5.63
CA GLU A 256 -20.58 1.75 6.92
C GLU A 256 -20.45 3.06 7.70
N ILE A 257 -19.23 3.58 7.83
CA ILE A 257 -18.96 4.84 8.52
C ILE A 257 -19.76 6.01 7.89
N GLY A 258 -19.75 6.12 6.56
CA GLY A 258 -20.54 7.13 5.85
C GLY A 258 -22.05 6.97 6.06
N SER A 259 -22.55 5.73 6.07
CA SER A 259 -23.96 5.44 6.36
C SER A 259 -24.34 5.84 7.79
N LEU A 260 -23.51 5.51 8.78
CA LEU A 260 -23.72 5.86 10.18
C LEU A 260 -23.70 7.38 10.38
N LEU A 261 -22.76 8.09 9.77
CA LEU A 261 -22.75 9.56 9.77
C LEU A 261 -24.03 10.12 9.14
N GLY A 262 -24.45 9.59 7.99
CA GLY A 262 -25.68 9.98 7.32
C GLY A 262 -26.91 9.78 8.21
N GLN A 263 -27.01 8.65 8.92
CA GLN A 263 -28.10 8.38 9.87
C GLN A 263 -28.12 9.40 11.02
N GLN A 264 -26.96 9.80 11.53
CA GLN A 264 -26.86 10.85 12.55
C GLN A 264 -27.27 12.23 11.99
N MET A 265 -26.99 12.47 10.72
CA MET A 265 -27.37 13.72 10.04
C MET A 265 -28.87 13.81 9.78
N LEU A 266 -29.51 12.71 9.38
CA LEU A 266 -30.96 12.68 9.11
C LEU A 266 -31.79 13.13 10.32
N ARG A 267 -31.32 12.88 11.55
CA ARG A 267 -32.00 13.36 12.78
C ARG A 267 -32.12 14.88 12.85
N LEU A 268 -31.21 15.64 12.21
CA LEU A 268 -31.30 17.10 12.17
C LEU A 268 -32.39 17.60 11.22
N PHE A 269 -32.82 16.77 10.27
CA PHE A 269 -33.81 17.10 9.26
C PHE A 269 -35.18 16.47 9.55
N ASP A 270 -35.32 15.77 10.69
CA ASP A 270 -36.58 15.16 11.09
C ASP A 270 -37.52 16.22 11.68
N PRO A 271 -38.61 16.61 11.00
CA PRO A 271 -39.52 17.66 11.48
C PRO A 271 -40.31 17.22 12.71
N SER A 272 -40.33 15.92 13.03
CA SER A 272 -40.99 15.39 14.24
C SER A 272 -40.10 15.49 15.49
N GLN A 273 -38.80 15.73 15.32
CA GLN A 273 -37.85 15.89 16.42
C GLN A 273 -37.65 17.36 16.76
N THR A 274 -37.62 17.68 18.06
CA THR A 274 -37.25 19.02 18.50
C THR A 274 -35.76 19.22 18.28
N PRO A 275 -35.32 20.29 17.57
CA PRO A 275 -33.90 20.55 17.38
C PRO A 275 -33.18 20.68 18.72
N THR A 276 -32.25 19.76 19.01
CA THR A 276 -31.45 19.84 20.23
C THR A 276 -30.36 20.89 20.05
N LEU A 277 -30.36 21.93 20.90
CA LEU A 277 -29.34 23.01 20.90
C LEU A 277 -27.90 22.49 21.11
N LYS A 278 -27.75 21.33 21.74
CA LYS A 278 -26.46 20.66 21.96
C LYS A 278 -26.62 19.17 21.68
N PRO A 279 -25.57 18.50 21.18
CA PRO A 279 -25.58 17.06 21.04
C PRO A 279 -25.82 16.38 22.39
N PRO A 280 -26.54 15.24 22.42
CA PRO A 280 -26.66 14.44 23.63
C PRO A 280 -25.27 14.07 24.14
N LYS A 281 -25.05 14.20 25.46
CA LYS A 281 -23.84 13.65 26.06
C LYS A 281 -23.89 12.13 25.98
N ASP A 282 -22.79 11.53 25.54
CA ASP A 282 -22.54 10.10 25.66
C ASP A 282 -21.96 9.83 27.06
N ASP A 283 -22.83 9.46 28.00
CA ASP A 283 -22.44 9.14 29.38
C ASP A 283 -21.99 7.67 29.54
N CYS A 284 -22.20 6.82 28.52
CA CYS A 284 -21.84 5.41 28.60
C CYS A 284 -20.42 5.12 28.09
N HIS A 285 -19.82 6.04 27.32
CA HIS A 285 -18.43 5.99 26.88
C HIS A 285 -18.05 4.65 26.20
N LEU A 286 -19.03 4.03 25.53
CA LEU A 286 -18.84 2.77 24.84
C LEU A 286 -18.19 3.01 23.48
N LEU A 287 -17.27 2.11 23.11
CA LEU A 287 -16.70 2.15 21.77
C LEU A 287 -17.76 1.84 20.71
N PRO A 288 -17.82 2.59 19.61
CA PRO A 288 -18.72 2.29 18.51
C PRO A 288 -18.40 0.92 17.92
N GLN A 289 -19.42 0.13 17.63
CA GLN A 289 -19.27 -1.18 16.98
C GLN A 289 -19.40 -1.04 15.47
N PHE A 290 -18.45 -1.60 14.73
CA PHE A 290 -18.47 -1.69 13.27
C PHE A 290 -18.69 -3.14 12.87
N ARG A 291 -19.66 -3.37 12.00
CA ARG A 291 -20.14 -4.71 11.62
C ARG A 291 -19.74 -5.08 10.20
N GLU A 292 -19.58 -4.10 9.31
CA GLU A 292 -19.21 -4.40 7.93
C GLU A 292 -17.71 -4.77 7.84
N PRO A 293 -17.35 -5.80 7.05
CA PRO A 293 -15.96 -6.14 6.85
C PRO A 293 -15.26 -5.06 6.05
N LYS A 294 -13.98 -4.84 6.35
CA LYS A 294 -13.10 -4.01 5.53
C LYS A 294 -12.60 -4.85 4.36
N VAL A 295 -12.93 -4.42 3.15
CA VAL A 295 -12.55 -5.08 1.90
C VAL A 295 -11.50 -4.24 1.18
N VAL A 296 -10.41 -4.89 0.78
CA VAL A 296 -9.32 -4.29 0.02
C VAL A 296 -9.04 -5.19 -1.18
N SER A 297 -8.94 -4.59 -2.37
CA SER A 297 -8.60 -5.33 -3.59
C SER A 297 -7.57 -4.56 -4.41
N ALA A 298 -6.66 -5.28 -5.04
CA ALA A 298 -5.63 -4.69 -5.88
C ALA A 298 -5.23 -5.61 -7.03
N LEU A 299 -4.65 -5.03 -8.08
CA LEU A 299 -3.91 -5.77 -9.09
C LEU A 299 -2.43 -5.71 -8.72
N LEU A 300 -1.82 -6.86 -8.48
CA LEU A 300 -0.42 -7.00 -8.09
C LEU A 300 0.46 -7.38 -9.30
N PRO A 301 1.80 -7.22 -9.21
CA PRO A 301 2.71 -7.65 -10.26
C PRO A 301 2.48 -9.11 -10.66
N GLY A 302 2.54 -9.40 -11.95
CA GLY A 302 2.24 -10.75 -12.49
C GLY A 302 0.76 -11.01 -12.80
N ASP A 303 -0.05 -9.94 -12.93
CA ASP A 303 -1.49 -9.98 -13.22
C ASP A 303 -2.33 -10.72 -12.15
N TYR A 304 -1.86 -10.70 -10.90
CA TYR A 304 -2.60 -11.29 -9.80
C TYR A 304 -3.62 -10.31 -9.22
N HIS A 305 -4.89 -10.69 -9.24
CA HIS A 305 -5.96 -10.06 -8.49
C HIS A 305 -5.88 -10.50 -7.03
N TYR A 306 -5.60 -9.54 -6.15
CA TYR A 306 -5.57 -9.71 -4.71
C TYR A 306 -6.88 -9.21 -4.11
N LEU A 307 -7.44 -10.00 -3.19
CA LEU A 307 -8.57 -9.64 -2.35
C LEU A 307 -8.20 -9.94 -0.90
N PHE A 308 -8.37 -8.95 -0.04
CA PHE A 308 -8.19 -9.04 1.39
C PHE A 308 -9.43 -8.51 2.09
N VAL A 309 -10.07 -9.38 2.86
CA VAL A 309 -11.24 -9.04 3.65
C VAL A 309 -10.89 -9.28 5.09
N SER A 310 -11.17 -8.30 5.94
CA SER A 310 -10.89 -8.41 7.37
C SER A 310 -12.02 -7.83 8.19
N LYS A 311 -12.27 -8.45 9.33
CA LYS A 311 -13.09 -7.87 10.40
C LYS A 311 -12.40 -6.62 10.97
N PRO A 312 -13.16 -5.54 11.26
CA PRO A 312 -12.64 -4.41 12.03
C PRO A 312 -12.13 -4.88 13.39
N ALA A 313 -10.82 -4.77 13.62
CA ALA A 313 -10.16 -5.22 14.84
C ALA A 313 -8.84 -4.47 15.06
N LEU A 314 -8.45 -4.33 16.31
CA LEU A 314 -7.11 -3.85 16.69
C LEU A 314 -6.05 -4.89 16.31
N LYS A 315 -4.83 -4.43 16.01
CA LYS A 315 -3.74 -5.32 15.56
C LYS A 315 -3.39 -6.40 16.58
N GLU A 316 -3.31 -6.05 17.86
CA GLU A 316 -3.01 -6.99 18.96
C GLU A 316 -4.06 -8.10 19.02
N LEU A 317 -5.34 -7.75 18.93
CA LEU A 317 -6.43 -8.72 18.87
C LEU A 317 -6.32 -9.61 17.63
N LYS A 318 -5.93 -9.06 16.47
CA LYS A 318 -5.69 -9.87 15.26
C LYS A 318 -4.56 -10.89 15.46
N GLU A 319 -3.50 -10.52 16.17
CA GLU A 319 -2.36 -11.41 16.44
C GLU A 319 -2.73 -12.51 17.44
N GLU A 320 -3.43 -12.17 18.52
CA GLU A 320 -3.97 -13.16 19.47
C GLU A 320 -4.93 -14.14 18.79
N MET A 321 -5.75 -13.65 17.86
CA MET A 321 -6.71 -14.46 17.09
C MET A 321 -6.07 -15.32 16.00
N LYS A 322 -4.80 -15.07 15.63
CA LYS A 322 -4.04 -15.91 14.69
C LYS A 322 -3.48 -17.17 15.35
N ASN A 323 -3.35 -17.19 16.68
CA ASN A 323 -2.78 -18.33 17.39
C ASN A 323 -3.76 -19.52 17.38
N GLU A 324 -3.43 -20.56 16.61
CA GLU A 324 -4.21 -21.81 16.50
C GLU A 324 -4.43 -22.49 17.87
N GLY A 325 -3.52 -22.26 18.83
CA GLY A 325 -3.63 -22.75 20.20
C GLY A 325 -4.85 -22.24 20.98
N ASN A 326 -5.54 -21.20 20.49
CA ASN A 326 -6.77 -20.66 21.08
C ASN A 326 -8.05 -21.24 20.46
N GLY A 327 -7.98 -22.29 19.64
CA GLY A 327 -9.17 -22.94 19.05
C GLY A 327 -9.70 -22.30 17.76
N GLY A 328 -8.91 -21.41 17.14
CA GLY A 328 -9.17 -20.93 15.77
C GLY A 328 -8.76 -21.95 14.71
N HIS A 329 -9.26 -21.76 13.47
CA HIS A 329 -8.95 -22.63 12.33
C HIS A 329 -8.50 -21.83 11.11
N ILE A 330 -7.48 -22.34 10.42
CA ILE A 330 -7.01 -21.81 9.15
C ILE A 330 -7.28 -22.82 8.05
N LEU A 331 -8.09 -22.42 7.07
CA LEU A 331 -8.31 -23.19 5.85
C LEU A 331 -7.54 -22.50 4.73
N SER A 332 -6.66 -23.22 4.03
CA SER A 332 -5.93 -22.66 2.90
C SER A 332 -5.88 -23.63 1.71
N THR A 333 -5.91 -23.07 0.51
CA THR A 333 -5.81 -23.80 -0.76
C THR A 333 -4.83 -23.08 -1.68
N GLY A 334 -4.18 -23.81 -2.59
CA GLY A 334 -3.11 -23.28 -3.43
C GLY A 334 -1.77 -23.31 -2.68
N GLY A 335 -0.78 -23.95 -3.29
CA GLY A 335 0.58 -24.08 -2.76
C GLY A 335 1.56 -23.15 -3.48
N GLU A 336 2.79 -23.10 -3.00
CA GLU A 336 3.85 -22.17 -3.47
C GLU A 336 4.31 -22.38 -4.91
N ASN A 337 3.81 -23.41 -5.62
CA ASN A 337 4.21 -23.71 -7.00
C ASN A 337 3.04 -24.22 -7.85
N THR A 338 1.83 -23.74 -7.58
CA THR A 338 0.67 -24.10 -8.41
C THR A 338 0.17 -22.89 -9.17
N ASP A 339 -0.06 -23.00 -10.49
CA ASP A 339 -0.85 -22.06 -11.30
C ASP A 339 -2.33 -21.93 -10.82
N LYS A 340 -2.64 -22.53 -9.67
CA LYS A 340 -3.95 -22.50 -9.03
C LYS A 340 -4.08 -21.23 -8.18
N PRO A 341 -5.29 -20.68 -8.07
CA PRO A 341 -5.55 -19.55 -7.18
C PRO A 341 -5.21 -19.93 -5.74
N TYR A 342 -4.63 -18.98 -5.01
CA TYR A 342 -4.44 -19.08 -3.57
C TYR A 342 -5.65 -18.51 -2.85
N PHE A 343 -6.11 -19.23 -1.83
CA PHE A 343 -7.21 -18.81 -0.97
C PHE A 343 -6.89 -19.19 0.47
N LYS A 344 -7.13 -18.28 1.41
CA LYS A 344 -6.99 -18.51 2.85
C LYS A 344 -8.19 -17.92 3.58
N LEU A 345 -8.75 -18.70 4.48
CA LEU A 345 -9.86 -18.34 5.36
C LEU A 345 -9.42 -18.56 6.80
N GLN A 346 -9.49 -17.53 7.63
CA GLN A 346 -9.19 -17.59 9.06
C GLN A 346 -10.49 -17.46 9.86
N ILE A 347 -10.72 -18.42 10.75
CA ILE A 347 -11.91 -18.53 11.59
C ILE A 347 -11.44 -18.50 13.05
N ASP A 348 -12.11 -17.73 13.89
CA ASP A 348 -11.81 -17.67 15.33
C ASP A 348 -12.44 -18.84 16.11
N GLN A 349 -12.12 -18.90 17.40
CA GLN A 349 -12.66 -19.88 18.36
C GLN A 349 -14.19 -19.88 18.50
N TYR A 350 -14.87 -18.84 18.00
CA TYR A 350 -16.32 -18.70 18.04
C TYR A 350 -16.95 -19.00 16.67
N ASN A 351 -16.22 -19.66 15.77
CA ASN A 351 -16.63 -19.94 14.40
C ASN A 351 -16.97 -18.70 13.56
N LYS A 352 -16.38 -17.54 13.90
CA LYS A 352 -16.55 -16.31 13.11
C LYS A 352 -15.38 -16.10 12.17
N VAL A 353 -15.69 -15.78 10.93
CA VAL A 353 -14.68 -15.43 9.92
C VAL A 353 -13.99 -14.12 10.31
N GLN A 354 -12.67 -14.16 10.43
CA GLN A 354 -11.85 -13.01 10.75
C GLN A 354 -11.24 -12.38 9.50
N THR A 355 -10.69 -13.23 8.63
CA THR A 355 -9.93 -12.80 7.46
C THR A 355 -10.18 -13.73 6.29
N ILE A 356 -10.34 -13.17 5.11
CA ILE A 356 -10.30 -13.89 3.83
C ILE A 356 -9.22 -13.27 2.95
N ILE A 357 -8.38 -14.12 2.39
CA ILE A 357 -7.33 -13.73 1.45
C ILE A 357 -7.52 -14.54 0.20
N CYS A 358 -7.57 -13.87 -0.96
CA CYS A 358 -7.59 -14.54 -2.23
C CYS A 358 -6.59 -13.88 -3.19
N LEU A 359 -5.92 -14.71 -3.97
CA LEU A 359 -4.96 -14.28 -4.98
C LEU A 359 -5.13 -15.15 -6.23
N SER A 360 -5.43 -14.54 -7.38
CA SER A 360 -5.67 -15.26 -8.63
C SER A 360 -5.37 -14.43 -9.86
N LYS A 361 -4.96 -15.08 -10.95
CA LYS A 361 -4.86 -14.44 -12.28
C LYS A 361 -6.23 -14.25 -12.96
N LYS A 362 -7.32 -14.83 -12.43
CA LYS A 362 -8.67 -14.68 -13.00
C LYS A 362 -9.41 -13.51 -12.34
N VAL A 363 -10.00 -12.65 -13.18
CA VAL A 363 -10.72 -11.40 -12.80
C VAL A 363 -11.94 -11.64 -11.89
N SER A 364 -12.46 -12.87 -11.79
CA SER A 364 -13.81 -13.17 -11.30
C SER A 364 -14.06 -13.03 -9.79
N LEU A 365 -13.17 -12.39 -9.02
CA LEU A 365 -13.18 -12.47 -7.56
C LEU A 365 -13.91 -11.31 -6.86
N GLY A 366 -13.76 -10.06 -7.30
CA GLY A 366 -14.18 -8.88 -6.52
C GLY A 366 -15.69 -8.74 -6.30
N GLU A 367 -16.48 -8.69 -7.37
CA GLU A 367 -17.93 -8.45 -7.25
C GLU A 367 -18.69 -9.67 -6.72
N LYS A 368 -18.28 -10.88 -7.09
CA LYS A 368 -18.94 -12.12 -6.68
C LYS A 368 -18.68 -12.47 -5.21
N PHE A 369 -17.48 -12.20 -4.67
CA PHE A 369 -17.20 -12.48 -3.26
C PHE A 369 -17.81 -11.45 -2.30
N THR A 370 -17.87 -10.17 -2.67
CA THR A 370 -18.47 -9.14 -1.81
C THR A 370 -19.96 -9.42 -1.53
N LEU A 371 -20.68 -9.98 -2.52
CA LEU A 371 -22.05 -10.45 -2.34
C LEU A 371 -22.14 -11.69 -1.43
N ALA A 372 -21.22 -12.65 -1.57
CA ALA A 372 -21.18 -13.85 -0.74
C ALA A 372 -20.83 -13.55 0.72
N LEU A 373 -20.01 -12.52 0.96
CA LEU A 373 -19.59 -12.09 2.30
C LEU A 373 -20.69 -11.41 3.12
N LYS A 374 -21.79 -10.97 2.50
CA LYS A 374 -22.97 -10.47 3.25
C LYS A 374 -23.75 -11.59 3.94
N PHE A 375 -23.47 -12.86 3.61
CA PHE A 375 -24.15 -14.03 4.14
C PHE A 375 -23.33 -14.79 5.20
N ILE A 376 -22.14 -14.28 5.55
CA ILE A 376 -21.29 -14.74 6.66
C ILE A 376 -21.31 -13.66 7.73
#